data_AF-A0A7R8WG30-F1
#
_entry.id   AF-A0A7R8WG30-F1
#
_cell.length_a   1.000
_cell.length_b   1.000
_cell.length_c   1.000
_cell.angle_alpha   90.00
_cell.angle_beta   90.00
_cell.angle_gamma   90.00
#
_symmetry.space_group_name_H-M   'P 1'
#
loop_
_entity.id
_entity.type
_entity.pdbx_description
1 polymer ?
#
loop_
_entity_poly.entity_id
_entity_poly.type
_entity_poly.pdbx_seq_one_letter_code
_entity_poly.pdbx_strand_id
1 'polypeptide(L)'
;MKVFEFCSPIFFLLLAHTVPIRLAAPRPHIVFILADDLGFNDVGYRGGDQVPTPNIDALAYSGVILGNYYAHPLCTPSRAALLTGRYPIRNGMPGTAETELVQNSIFNVSGMQHYVIRTNVAAGLPLSERTMPDYLRSLGYRTHAVGKWHLGFYRKEFTPEFRGFDSHFGYWSGVVSYWEHTTTPSGFMQASPATMTNGHSFWQTNFTGRDMHRGLENDRESRGTYATTLFTEKAKQIIANHASNNESKEKPLFLYLSHLAPHGANIVLLDQAVGEIVKALDDAGMLQNSIVVFSSDNGGHSGPIAGPEAGDSSNYPLRSVRMSLRGTITKGSVFEGGCRVPGFIFSPLISTPRRISTQLMHITDWLPTLYRAAGGDPEDISADVVLDGVDQWDSLSQSLGLANDYSRREVLLYNLDADVGSSAIRIGKWKYVNGSNTFMGTELDGWFGDSGQLNLATAEEVEAYRHVVAWSASRNHVESVLMKRGWLAREDQMKMLRSAATLQCKKEGESGLCDSTVAPCLFDLEADPCEHDNLLDTSAHGCNDMYAGFTGVLEWDVGLVDIGVAVIGAMLATSTSAPSLPVVIRMVFLRDVGRR
;
A
#
# COMPACT_ATOMS: atom_id res chain seq x y z
N MET A 1 4.11 -33.45 -92.10
CA MET A 1 3.72 -33.36 -90.68
C MET A 1 4.62 -32.36 -89.98
N LYS A 2 4.06 -31.38 -89.27
CA LYS A 2 4.77 -30.53 -88.30
C LYS A 2 4.10 -30.78 -86.94
N VAL A 3 4.89 -31.03 -85.90
CA VAL A 3 4.38 -31.15 -84.54
C VAL A 3 4.35 -29.74 -83.93
N PHE A 4 3.22 -29.36 -83.34
CA PHE A 4 3.07 -28.12 -82.58
C PHE A 4 3.22 -28.44 -81.10
N GLU A 5 4.20 -27.82 -80.42
CA GLU A 5 4.27 -27.82 -78.96
C GLU A 5 3.31 -26.77 -78.39
N PHE A 6 2.49 -27.18 -77.43
CA PHE A 6 1.61 -26.28 -76.68
C PHE A 6 2.32 -25.83 -75.39
N CYS A 7 2.79 -24.58 -75.35
CA CYS A 7 3.17 -23.95 -74.08
C CYS A 7 1.92 -23.50 -73.32
N SER A 8 1.63 -24.14 -72.20
CA SER A 8 0.58 -23.71 -71.26
C SER A 8 1.12 -22.61 -70.32
N PRO A 9 0.43 -21.47 -70.15
CA PRO A 9 0.84 -20.45 -69.18
C PRO A 9 0.46 -20.89 -67.76
N ILE A 10 1.47 -21.23 -66.95
CA ILE A 10 1.29 -21.47 -65.51
C ILE A 10 1.03 -20.11 -64.83
N PHE A 11 -0.24 -19.82 -64.54
CA PHE A 11 -0.62 -18.68 -63.72
C PHE A 11 -0.21 -18.93 -62.26
N PHE A 12 0.92 -18.35 -61.84
CA PHE A 12 1.29 -18.29 -60.42
C PHE A 12 0.33 -17.33 -59.69
N LEU A 13 -0.70 -17.90 -59.06
CA LEU A 13 -1.49 -17.20 -58.05
C LEU A 13 -0.61 -16.91 -56.84
N LEU A 14 -0.02 -15.72 -56.81
CA LEU A 14 0.58 -15.15 -55.60
C LEU A 14 -0.53 -14.91 -54.56
N LEU A 15 -0.79 -15.93 -53.75
CA LEU A 15 -1.52 -15.80 -52.50
C LEU A 15 -0.72 -14.89 -51.57
N ALA A 16 -0.94 -13.58 -51.70
CA ALA A 16 -0.42 -12.59 -50.78
C ALA A 16 -0.92 -12.92 -49.38
N HIS A 17 -0.05 -13.55 -48.57
CA HIS A 17 -0.32 -13.81 -47.17
C HIS A 17 -0.30 -12.47 -46.45
N THR A 18 -1.47 -11.82 -46.40
CA THR A 18 -1.70 -10.65 -45.55
C THR A 18 -1.59 -11.12 -44.10
N VAL A 19 -0.35 -11.16 -43.58
CA VAL A 19 -0.12 -11.29 -42.14
C VAL A 19 -0.89 -10.15 -41.49
N PRO A 20 -1.93 -10.42 -40.69
CA PRO A 20 -2.67 -9.34 -40.05
C PRO A 20 -1.70 -8.65 -39.09
N ILE A 21 -1.36 -7.40 -39.38
CA ILE A 21 -0.61 -6.55 -38.46
C ILE A 21 -1.52 -6.34 -37.25
N ARG A 22 -1.37 -7.20 -36.24
CA ARG A 22 -1.91 -6.96 -34.91
C ARG A 22 -1.17 -5.74 -34.37
N LEU A 23 -1.79 -4.57 -34.51
CA LEU A 23 -1.47 -3.42 -33.69
C LEU A 23 -1.42 -3.88 -32.23
N ALA A 24 -0.29 -3.67 -31.56
CA ALA A 24 -0.17 -3.97 -30.15
C ALA A 24 -1.24 -3.18 -29.39
N ALA A 25 -1.90 -3.83 -28.42
CA ALA A 25 -2.91 -3.16 -27.62
C ALA A 25 -2.26 -1.95 -26.91
N PRO A 26 -2.93 -0.77 -26.89
CA PRO A 26 -2.36 0.42 -26.28
C PRO A 26 -2.12 0.18 -24.79
N ARG A 27 -0.93 0.54 -24.29
CA ARG A 27 -0.57 0.39 -22.87
C ARG A 27 -1.57 1.14 -21.98
N PRO A 28 -1.97 0.58 -20.84
CA PRO A 28 -2.95 1.22 -19.97
C PRO A 28 -2.40 2.49 -19.31
N HIS A 29 -3.25 3.49 -19.12
CA HIS A 29 -2.99 4.52 -18.11
C HIS A 29 -3.07 3.89 -16.72
N ILE A 30 -2.25 4.35 -15.78
CA ILE A 30 -2.17 3.83 -14.42
C ILE A 30 -2.34 5.02 -13.47
N VAL A 31 -3.35 4.97 -12.61
CA VAL A 31 -3.57 5.93 -11.53
C VAL A 31 -3.47 5.18 -10.21
N PHE A 32 -2.46 5.52 -9.41
CA PHE A 32 -2.24 4.94 -8.09
C PHE A 32 -2.65 5.96 -7.03
N ILE A 33 -3.75 5.70 -6.33
CA ILE A 33 -4.25 6.55 -5.24
C ILE A 33 -3.76 5.95 -3.91
N LEU A 34 -2.88 6.67 -3.23
CA LEU A 34 -2.31 6.27 -1.94
C LEU A 34 -2.79 7.21 -0.83
N ALA A 35 -3.76 6.74 -0.05
CA ALA A 35 -4.17 7.40 1.18
C ALA A 35 -3.06 7.33 2.23
N ASP A 36 -2.89 8.41 2.98
CA ASP A 36 -1.99 8.50 4.13
C ASP A 36 -2.81 8.20 5.40
N ASP A 37 -2.43 7.17 6.15
CA ASP A 37 -2.99 6.75 7.46
C ASP A 37 -4.45 6.27 7.48
N LEU A 38 -4.99 5.74 6.37
CA LEU A 38 -6.37 5.24 6.30
C LEU A 38 -6.57 3.92 7.06
N GLY A 39 -7.43 3.96 8.08
CA GLY A 39 -7.75 2.83 8.93
C GLY A 39 -8.52 1.73 8.19
N PHE A 40 -8.34 0.49 8.64
CA PHE A 40 -8.97 -0.68 8.01
C PHE A 40 -10.50 -0.60 7.93
N ASN A 41 -11.14 0.12 8.86
CA ASN A 41 -12.59 0.24 9.01
C ASN A 41 -13.15 1.61 8.60
N ASP A 42 -12.30 2.50 8.08
CA ASP A 42 -12.67 3.86 7.67
C ASP A 42 -13.42 3.92 6.32
N VAL A 43 -13.66 2.76 5.69
CA VAL A 43 -14.27 2.65 4.36
C VAL A 43 -15.46 1.68 4.36
N GLY A 44 -16.54 2.08 3.70
CA GLY A 44 -17.81 1.36 3.71
C GLY A 44 -17.73 -0.07 3.16
N TYR A 45 -16.92 -0.32 2.13
CA TYR A 45 -16.77 -1.67 1.58
C TYR A 45 -16.11 -2.68 2.54
N ARG A 46 -15.48 -2.22 3.62
CA ARG A 46 -14.95 -3.07 4.70
C ARG A 46 -15.94 -3.32 5.83
N GLY A 47 -17.11 -2.67 5.84
CA GLY A 47 -18.13 -2.86 6.89
C GLY A 47 -18.30 -1.67 7.84
N GLY A 48 -17.48 -0.63 7.71
CA GLY A 48 -17.73 0.64 8.39
C GLY A 48 -19.03 1.28 7.91
N ASP A 49 -19.82 1.83 8.83
CA ASP A 49 -20.99 2.67 8.55
C ASP A 49 -20.80 4.11 9.07
N GLN A 50 -19.75 4.39 9.84
CA GLN A 50 -19.54 5.69 10.48
C GLN A 50 -19.24 6.84 9.51
N VAL A 51 -18.51 6.57 8.41
CA VAL A 51 -18.14 7.57 7.41
C VAL A 51 -18.53 7.08 6.01
N PRO A 52 -19.41 7.79 5.27
CA PRO A 52 -19.89 7.32 3.98
C PRO A 52 -18.87 7.57 2.87
N THR A 53 -18.36 6.49 2.28
CA THR A 53 -17.39 6.48 1.16
C THR A 53 -17.97 5.92 -0.14
N PRO A 54 -19.06 6.49 -0.70
CA PRO A 54 -19.80 5.90 -1.81
C PRO A 54 -19.02 5.82 -3.14
N ASN A 55 -18.08 6.73 -3.41
CA ASN A 55 -17.26 6.67 -4.62
C ASN A 55 -16.21 5.55 -4.51
N ILE A 56 -15.51 5.48 -3.38
CA ILE A 56 -14.55 4.42 -3.04
C ILE A 56 -15.24 3.05 -3.07
N ASP A 57 -16.39 2.94 -2.41
CA ASP A 57 -17.19 1.71 -2.34
C ASP A 57 -17.67 1.26 -3.72
N ALA A 58 -18.26 2.15 -4.52
CA ALA A 58 -18.73 1.82 -5.86
C ALA A 58 -17.58 1.35 -6.78
N LEU A 59 -16.39 1.92 -6.62
CA LEU A 59 -15.19 1.52 -7.36
C LEU A 59 -14.66 0.17 -6.89
N ALA A 60 -14.61 -0.05 -5.57
CA ALA A 60 -14.18 -1.29 -4.93
C ALA A 60 -15.09 -2.48 -5.33
N TYR A 61 -16.41 -2.35 -5.15
CA TYR A 61 -17.36 -3.41 -5.52
C TYR A 61 -17.35 -3.72 -7.01
N SER A 62 -17.03 -2.73 -7.86
CA SER A 62 -16.96 -2.90 -9.32
C SER A 62 -15.60 -3.39 -9.82
N GLY A 63 -14.59 -3.46 -8.95
CA GLY A 63 -13.22 -3.92 -9.22
C GLY A 63 -12.91 -5.26 -8.55
N VAL A 64 -11.69 -5.39 -8.03
CA VAL A 64 -11.23 -6.52 -7.21
C VAL A 64 -10.76 -5.97 -5.87
N ILE A 65 -11.49 -6.32 -4.81
CA ILE A 65 -11.14 -5.98 -3.42
C ILE A 65 -9.99 -6.89 -2.96
N LEU A 66 -8.97 -6.35 -2.31
CA LEU A 66 -7.87 -7.14 -1.77
C LEU A 66 -8.18 -7.57 -0.32
N GLY A 67 -8.58 -8.82 -0.15
CA GLY A 67 -8.96 -9.38 1.16
C GLY A 67 -7.77 -9.58 2.10
N ASN A 68 -6.58 -9.84 1.54
CA ASN A 68 -5.39 -10.31 2.25
C ASN A 68 -4.14 -9.47 1.85
N TYR A 69 -4.27 -8.14 1.96
CA TYR A 69 -3.29 -7.16 1.47
C TYR A 69 -2.67 -6.31 2.57
N TYR A 70 -1.36 -6.09 2.44
CA TYR A 70 -0.50 -5.53 3.47
C TYR A 70 0.44 -4.45 2.94
N ALA A 71 0.80 -3.50 3.81
CA ALA A 71 1.90 -2.57 3.68
C ALA A 71 2.78 -2.63 4.95
N HIS A 72 3.88 -1.89 4.98
CA HIS A 72 4.62 -1.67 6.23
C HIS A 72 3.82 -0.75 7.17
N PRO A 73 4.16 -0.70 8.47
CA PRO A 73 3.34 0.02 9.43
C PRO A 73 3.59 1.54 9.52
N LEU A 74 4.44 2.08 8.64
CA LEU A 74 4.83 3.49 8.61
C LEU A 74 5.05 4.00 7.18
N CYS A 75 4.82 5.30 6.98
CA CYS A 75 4.79 5.96 5.68
C CYS A 75 6.07 5.76 4.85
N THR A 76 7.24 6.16 5.36
CA THR A 76 8.52 6.06 4.63
C THR A 76 8.83 4.60 4.23
N PRO A 77 8.81 3.61 5.16
CA PRO A 77 8.94 2.20 4.80
C PRO A 77 8.00 1.77 3.67
N SER A 78 6.69 2.04 3.77
CA SER A 78 5.71 1.64 2.77
C SER A 78 5.88 2.32 1.42
N ARG A 79 6.23 3.61 1.41
CA ARG A 79 6.46 4.39 0.18
C ARG A 79 7.74 3.95 -0.52
N ALA A 80 8.77 3.60 0.24
CA ALA A 80 10.00 3.02 -0.30
C ALA A 80 9.71 1.65 -0.92
N ALA A 81 8.98 0.78 -0.19
CA ALA A 81 8.58 -0.53 -0.65
C ALA A 81 7.67 -0.49 -1.90
N LEU A 82 6.70 0.43 -1.95
CA LEU A 82 5.83 0.65 -3.10
C LEU A 82 6.62 1.02 -4.35
N LEU A 83 7.53 2.00 -4.24
CA LEU A 83 8.23 2.54 -5.41
C LEU A 83 9.44 1.71 -5.83
N THR A 84 10.00 0.86 -4.97
CA THR A 84 11.16 0.00 -5.32
C THR A 84 10.78 -1.48 -5.52
N GLY A 85 9.63 -1.92 -5.03
CA GLY A 85 9.27 -3.35 -4.98
C GLY A 85 10.14 -4.18 -4.04
N ARG A 86 10.89 -3.54 -3.12
CA ARG A 86 11.86 -4.16 -2.23
C ARG A 86 11.55 -3.86 -0.77
N TYR A 87 11.86 -4.77 0.14
CA TYR A 87 11.69 -4.52 1.56
C TYR A 87 12.65 -3.40 2.03
N PRO A 88 12.22 -2.52 2.96
CA PRO A 88 13.03 -1.37 3.39
C PRO A 88 14.37 -1.76 4.03
N ILE A 89 14.50 -2.96 4.58
CA ILE A 89 15.76 -3.57 5.03
C ILE A 89 16.81 -3.68 3.91
N ARG A 90 16.40 -3.87 2.64
CA ARG A 90 17.30 -3.87 1.47
C ARG A 90 17.61 -2.46 0.96
N ASN A 91 16.84 -1.46 1.39
CA ASN A 91 16.93 -0.05 0.98
C ASN A 91 17.67 0.82 2.02
N GLY A 92 18.46 0.20 2.91
CA GLY A 92 19.25 0.90 3.92
C GLY A 92 20.34 1.79 3.31
N MET A 93 20.62 2.94 3.94
CA MET A 93 21.82 3.71 3.60
C MET A 93 23.04 3.10 4.33
N PRO A 94 24.16 2.82 3.64
CA PRO A 94 25.41 2.61 4.35
C PRO A 94 25.77 3.90 5.11
N GLY A 95 25.98 3.79 6.41
CA GLY A 95 26.36 4.92 7.26
C GLY A 95 27.64 5.57 6.72
N THR A 96 27.58 6.86 6.43
CA THR A 96 28.78 7.67 6.14
C THR A 96 29.26 8.32 7.44
N ALA A 97 30.53 8.72 7.51
CA ALA A 97 31.07 9.37 8.70
C ALA A 97 30.33 10.69 9.08
N GLU A 98 29.58 11.29 8.14
CA GLU A 98 28.72 12.45 8.43
C GLU A 98 27.42 12.09 9.17
N THR A 99 26.92 10.85 9.03
CA THR A 99 25.73 10.37 9.78
C THR A 99 26.01 10.04 11.25
N GLU A 100 27.28 9.83 11.65
CA GLU A 100 27.62 9.59 13.07
C GLU A 100 27.30 10.80 13.97
N LEU A 101 27.38 12.03 13.46
CA LEU A 101 27.12 13.25 14.24
C LEU A 101 25.65 13.45 14.66
N VAL A 102 24.73 12.59 14.18
CA VAL A 102 23.29 12.61 14.55
C VAL A 102 22.93 11.44 15.51
N GLN A 103 23.88 10.58 15.89
CA GLN A 103 23.64 9.39 16.74
C GLN A 103 23.18 9.69 18.17
N ASN A 104 23.20 10.95 18.62
CA ASN A 104 22.65 11.35 19.94
C ASN A 104 21.12 11.57 19.94
N SER A 105 20.44 11.17 18.86
CA SER A 105 18.98 11.10 18.76
C SER A 105 18.49 9.74 19.25
N ILE A 106 17.49 9.72 20.16
CA ILE A 106 16.73 8.51 20.56
C ILE A 106 16.02 7.84 19.36
N PHE A 107 15.98 8.54 18.21
CA PHE A 107 15.45 8.04 16.94
C PHE A 107 16.58 8.03 15.91
N ASN A 108 17.27 6.91 15.81
CA ASN A 108 18.38 6.71 14.88
C ASN A 108 17.81 6.31 13.51
N VAL A 109 17.67 7.26 12.58
CA VAL A 109 17.05 6.99 11.26
C VAL A 109 18.08 6.43 10.27
N SER A 110 18.56 5.22 10.56
CA SER A 110 19.55 4.49 9.76
C SER A 110 18.91 3.82 8.52
N GLY A 111 18.42 4.63 7.57
CA GLY A 111 17.81 4.15 6.33
C GLY A 111 16.29 4.02 6.38
N MET A 112 15.71 3.21 5.48
CA MET A 112 14.26 3.15 5.25
C MET A 112 13.49 2.24 6.23
N GLN A 113 14.18 1.49 7.10
CA GLN A 113 13.61 0.38 7.87
C GLN A 113 13.02 0.79 9.23
N HIS A 114 13.73 1.62 10.00
CA HIS A 114 13.43 1.81 11.43
C HIS A 114 12.30 2.80 11.72
N TYR A 115 12.22 3.89 10.95
CA TYR A 115 11.27 4.97 11.23
C TYR A 115 10.99 5.82 9.99
N VAL A 116 10.11 6.82 10.15
CA VAL A 116 9.86 7.83 9.12
C VAL A 116 10.98 8.86 9.03
N ILE A 117 11.30 9.31 7.81
CA ILE A 117 12.22 10.43 7.60
C ILE A 117 11.59 11.71 8.17
N ARG A 118 12.33 12.42 9.04
CA ARG A 118 11.93 13.72 9.59
C ARG A 118 12.44 14.86 8.72
N THR A 119 11.75 16.00 8.79
CA THR A 119 12.00 17.19 7.96
C THR A 119 13.46 17.70 8.03
N ASN A 120 14.13 17.54 9.17
CA ASN A 120 15.49 18.03 9.41
C ASN A 120 16.60 16.97 9.29
N VAL A 121 16.32 15.76 8.76
CA VAL A 121 17.29 14.67 8.68
C VAL A 121 17.90 14.58 7.27
N ALA A 122 19.22 14.43 7.19
CA ALA A 122 19.96 14.24 5.94
C ALA A 122 19.85 12.79 5.41
N ALA A 123 18.62 12.32 5.18
CA ALA A 123 18.31 10.98 4.70
C ALA A 123 17.31 11.01 3.54
N GLY A 124 17.33 9.94 2.73
CA GLY A 124 16.39 9.71 1.64
C GLY A 124 16.62 8.33 1.02
N LEU A 125 15.67 7.88 0.21
CA LEU A 125 15.76 6.61 -0.51
C LEU A 125 17.09 6.57 -1.28
N PRO A 126 17.95 5.53 -1.16
CA PRO A 126 19.28 5.53 -1.76
C PRO A 126 19.21 5.82 -3.27
N LEU A 127 20.14 6.63 -3.80
CA LEU A 127 20.12 7.05 -5.22
C LEU A 127 20.44 5.90 -6.20
N SER A 128 20.92 4.76 -5.68
CA SER A 128 21.04 3.50 -6.42
C SER A 128 19.69 2.81 -6.67
N GLU A 129 18.65 3.11 -5.88
CA GLU A 129 17.33 2.51 -6.07
C GLU A 129 16.61 3.15 -7.27
N ARG A 130 16.41 2.35 -8.31
CA ARG A 130 15.57 2.67 -9.45
C ARG A 130 14.10 2.50 -9.07
N THR A 131 13.26 3.48 -9.42
CA THR A 131 11.88 3.54 -8.93
C THR A 131 10.83 3.11 -9.97
N MET A 132 9.61 2.80 -9.54
CA MET A 132 8.46 2.49 -10.38
C MET A 132 8.28 3.45 -11.58
N PRO A 133 8.31 4.79 -11.41
CA PRO A 133 8.26 5.69 -12.55
C PRO A 133 9.49 5.61 -13.45
N ASP A 134 10.70 5.28 -12.98
CA ASP A 134 11.88 5.05 -13.86
C ASP A 134 11.71 3.80 -14.74
N TYR A 135 11.07 2.75 -14.22
CA TYR A 135 10.71 1.56 -14.99
C TYR A 135 9.58 1.88 -15.99
N LEU A 136 8.47 2.47 -15.55
CA LEU A 136 7.36 2.84 -16.43
C LEU A 136 7.78 3.84 -17.52
N ARG A 137 8.68 4.79 -17.21
CA ARG A 137 9.24 5.72 -18.20
C ARG A 137 10.01 5.00 -19.32
N SER A 138 10.69 3.89 -19.03
CA SER A 138 11.33 3.05 -20.06
C SER A 138 10.34 2.35 -21.00
N LEU A 139 9.09 2.15 -20.55
CA LEU A 139 7.97 1.69 -21.40
C LEU A 139 7.25 2.84 -22.14
N GLY A 140 7.74 4.08 -22.00
CA GLY A 140 7.23 5.28 -22.68
C GLY A 140 6.18 6.09 -21.92
N TYR A 141 5.96 5.81 -20.63
CA TYR A 141 4.98 6.54 -19.82
C TYR A 141 5.36 8.01 -19.59
N ARG A 142 4.33 8.85 -19.46
CA ARG A 142 4.40 10.16 -18.80
C ARG A 142 4.16 9.96 -17.30
N THR A 143 5.09 10.37 -16.45
CA THR A 143 5.07 10.05 -15.02
C THR A 143 4.83 11.31 -14.18
N HIS A 144 3.74 11.36 -13.40
CA HIS A 144 3.40 12.52 -12.58
C HIS A 144 3.15 12.11 -11.13
N ALA A 145 3.71 12.86 -10.19
CA ALA A 145 3.46 12.72 -8.75
C ALA A 145 2.64 13.91 -8.24
N VAL A 146 1.60 13.64 -7.46
CA VAL A 146 0.79 14.64 -6.77
C VAL A 146 0.66 14.29 -5.29
N GLY A 147 0.94 15.26 -4.41
CA GLY A 147 0.83 15.12 -2.96
C GLY A 147 2.12 14.64 -2.27
N LYS A 148 1.98 13.77 -1.26
CA LYS A 148 3.05 13.37 -0.32
C LYS A 148 4.17 12.56 -0.97
N TRP A 149 5.41 13.00 -0.80
CA TRP A 149 6.61 12.25 -1.20
C TRP A 149 7.17 11.39 -0.07
N HIS A 150 7.73 12.02 0.98
CA HIS A 150 8.23 11.39 2.21
C HIS A 150 9.38 10.36 2.06
N LEU A 151 10.18 10.48 0.99
CA LEU A 151 11.36 9.64 0.71
C LEU A 151 12.68 10.42 0.70
N GLY A 152 12.70 11.55 1.40
CA GLY A 152 13.87 12.43 1.57
C GLY A 152 13.93 13.56 0.54
N PHE A 153 14.54 14.68 0.95
CA PHE A 153 14.66 15.90 0.14
C PHE A 153 15.84 16.79 0.55
N TYR A 154 16.78 16.27 1.35
CA TYR A 154 17.93 17.04 1.87
C TYR A 154 18.92 17.48 0.77
N ARG A 155 18.85 16.87 -0.41
CA ARG A 155 19.43 17.33 -1.67
C ARG A 155 18.42 17.14 -2.79
N LYS A 156 18.54 17.91 -3.88
CA LYS A 156 17.59 17.88 -5.02
C LYS A 156 17.44 16.49 -5.63
N GLU A 157 18.50 15.67 -5.61
CA GLU A 157 18.54 14.32 -6.17
C GLU A 157 17.55 13.36 -5.49
N PHE A 158 17.09 13.67 -4.28
CA PHE A 158 16.12 12.86 -3.55
C PHE A 158 14.67 13.29 -3.79
N THR A 159 14.41 14.44 -4.45
CA THR A 159 13.05 14.92 -4.72
C THR A 159 12.43 14.20 -5.93
N PRO A 160 11.08 14.16 -6.06
CA PRO A 160 10.41 13.26 -7.00
C PRO A 160 10.86 13.38 -8.47
N GLU A 161 11.16 14.59 -8.95
CA GLU A 161 11.55 14.82 -10.36
C GLU A 161 12.94 14.28 -10.70
N PHE A 162 13.77 14.01 -9.69
CA PHE A 162 15.05 13.32 -9.83
C PHE A 162 14.92 11.81 -9.60
N ARG A 163 13.73 11.33 -9.23
CA ARG A 163 13.39 9.93 -8.92
C ARG A 163 12.27 9.41 -9.83
N GLY A 164 12.44 9.65 -11.13
CA GLY A 164 11.65 9.07 -12.22
C GLY A 164 10.39 9.82 -12.65
N PHE A 165 9.90 10.80 -11.88
CA PHE A 165 8.72 11.58 -12.27
C PHE A 165 9.08 12.71 -13.26
N ASP A 166 8.31 12.85 -14.35
CA ASP A 166 8.39 13.99 -15.28
C ASP A 166 7.87 15.30 -14.63
N SER A 167 7.06 15.24 -13.57
CA SER A 167 6.69 16.41 -12.75
C SER A 167 6.19 16.07 -11.33
N HIS A 168 6.35 16.98 -10.36
CA HIS A 168 5.70 16.91 -9.05
C HIS A 168 4.89 18.18 -8.66
N PHE A 169 3.76 17.97 -7.98
CA PHE A 169 3.10 19.02 -7.20
C PHE A 169 2.62 18.47 -5.86
N GLY A 170 3.10 19.01 -4.75
CA GLY A 170 2.77 18.50 -3.42
C GLY A 170 3.85 18.87 -2.42
N TYR A 171 4.10 18.03 -1.43
CA TYR A 171 5.03 18.31 -0.33
C TYR A 171 6.01 17.15 -0.13
N TRP A 172 7.17 17.46 0.45
CA TRP A 172 8.29 16.54 0.51
C TRP A 172 8.46 15.82 1.85
N SER A 173 8.06 16.46 2.95
CA SER A 173 8.15 15.91 4.31
C SER A 173 7.05 14.88 4.61
N GLY A 174 6.99 14.45 5.87
CA GLY A 174 6.00 13.47 6.34
C GLY A 174 4.63 14.02 6.71
N VAL A 175 4.52 15.33 6.96
CA VAL A 175 3.26 15.98 7.36
C VAL A 175 3.31 17.47 7.06
N VAL A 176 2.17 18.04 6.66
CA VAL A 176 1.95 19.48 6.55
C VAL A 176 0.57 19.85 7.08
N SER A 177 0.41 21.08 7.56
CA SER A 177 -0.90 21.64 7.88
C SER A 177 -1.79 21.73 6.63
N TYR A 178 -3.07 21.36 6.75
CA TYR A 178 -3.97 21.15 5.61
C TYR A 178 -4.30 22.41 4.78
N TRP A 179 -4.16 23.60 5.35
CA TRP A 179 -4.50 24.88 4.69
C TRP A 179 -3.29 25.78 4.45
N GLU A 180 -2.35 25.74 5.39
CA GLU A 180 -1.15 26.58 5.34
C GLU A 180 0.03 25.87 4.69
N HIS A 181 -0.02 24.54 4.54
CA HIS A 181 1.03 23.71 3.96
C HIS A 181 2.38 23.92 4.66
N THR A 182 2.34 24.00 5.98
CA THR A 182 3.49 24.22 6.85
C THR A 182 3.82 23.00 7.69
N THR A 183 5.10 22.75 7.90
CA THR A 183 5.65 21.68 8.72
C THR A 183 6.65 22.24 9.73
N THR A 184 7.02 21.44 10.73
CA THR A 184 8.08 21.74 11.72
C THR A 184 9.36 20.99 11.36
N PRO A 185 10.54 21.43 11.85
CA PRO A 185 11.79 20.67 11.72
C PRO A 185 11.71 19.23 12.24
N SER A 186 10.93 18.97 13.29
CA SER A 186 10.71 17.63 13.84
C SER A 186 9.81 16.75 12.96
N GLY A 187 9.04 17.33 12.04
CA GLY A 187 7.99 16.64 11.30
C GLY A 187 6.75 16.34 12.14
N PHE A 188 6.54 17.07 13.25
CA PHE A 188 5.38 16.92 14.14
C PHE A 188 4.71 18.28 14.40
N MET A 189 3.41 18.37 14.13
CA MET A 189 2.63 19.58 14.42
C MET A 189 2.50 19.75 15.94
N GLN A 190 2.62 21.00 16.39
CA GLN A 190 2.75 21.32 17.81
C GLN A 190 1.43 21.08 18.58
N ALA A 191 1.50 20.28 19.64
CA ALA A 191 0.42 20.17 20.62
C ALA A 191 0.08 21.53 21.24
N SER A 192 -1.21 21.80 21.43
CA SER A 192 -1.71 23.06 22.03
C SER A 192 -0.99 23.42 23.34
N PRO A 193 -0.70 24.72 23.62
CA PRO A 193 -0.10 25.16 24.87
C PRO A 193 -0.84 24.75 26.16
N ALA A 194 -2.11 24.31 26.05
CA ALA A 194 -2.93 23.90 27.19
C ALA A 194 -2.44 22.63 27.93
N THR A 195 -1.54 21.83 27.35
CA THR A 195 -0.98 20.62 28.02
C THR A 195 0.27 20.89 28.86
N MET A 196 0.59 22.16 29.16
CA MET A 196 1.73 22.54 29.98
C MET A 196 1.58 22.14 31.46
N THR A 197 2.01 20.92 31.79
CA THR A 197 2.47 20.57 33.15
C THR A 197 3.89 20.01 33.09
N ASN A 198 4.77 20.53 33.95
CA ASN A 198 6.13 20.01 34.23
C ASN A 198 7.23 20.21 33.17
N GLY A 199 7.17 21.27 32.37
CA GLY A 199 8.37 22.04 31.95
C GLY A 199 9.40 21.41 30.99
N HIS A 200 9.25 20.13 30.59
CA HIS A 200 10.21 19.45 29.70
C HIS A 200 9.49 18.83 28.50
N SER A 201 9.70 19.39 27.31
CA SER A 201 9.32 18.80 26.03
C SER A 201 10.46 18.94 25.03
N PHE A 202 10.96 17.81 24.54
CA PHE A 202 11.98 17.74 23.49
C PHE A 202 11.48 18.20 22.11
N TRP A 203 10.20 18.58 21.99
CA TRP A 203 9.50 18.79 20.72
C TRP A 203 9.22 20.26 20.37
N GLN A 204 9.68 21.21 21.19
CA GLN A 204 9.46 22.64 20.93
C GLN A 204 10.47 23.21 19.93
N THR A 205 10.08 23.29 18.66
CA THR A 205 10.69 24.19 17.67
C THR A 205 9.75 25.34 17.38
N ASN A 206 10.11 26.57 17.79
CA ASN A 206 9.31 27.80 17.59
C ASN A 206 9.22 28.28 16.12
N PHE A 207 9.53 27.42 15.15
CA PHE A 207 9.64 27.76 13.74
C PHE A 207 8.93 26.70 12.89
N THR A 208 8.08 27.17 11.98
CA THR A 208 7.48 26.35 10.92
C THR A 208 7.98 26.82 9.55
N GLY A 209 8.14 25.88 8.63
CA GLY A 209 8.48 26.15 7.22
C GLY A 209 7.33 25.76 6.32
N ARG A 210 7.15 26.45 5.19
CA ARG A 210 6.25 25.97 4.12
C ARG A 210 6.94 24.81 3.40
N ASP A 211 6.17 23.76 3.14
CA ASP A 211 6.55 22.58 2.37
C ASP A 211 5.39 22.32 1.41
N MET A 212 5.42 23.02 0.28
CA MET A 212 4.50 22.85 -0.84
C MET A 212 5.22 23.32 -2.10
N HIS A 213 5.20 22.50 -3.13
CA HIS A 213 6.18 22.55 -4.20
C HIS A 213 5.57 22.32 -5.58
N ARG A 214 6.15 22.97 -6.60
CA ARG A 214 5.98 22.68 -8.03
C ARG A 214 7.37 22.33 -8.59
N GLY A 215 7.64 21.04 -8.76
CA GLY A 215 9.01 20.57 -8.92
C GLY A 215 9.89 21.05 -7.76
N LEU A 216 11.04 21.66 -8.05
CA LEU A 216 11.93 22.22 -7.02
C LEU A 216 11.43 23.52 -6.38
N GLU A 217 10.50 24.25 -7.01
CA GLU A 217 10.09 25.58 -6.56
C GLU A 217 9.05 25.54 -5.44
N ASN A 218 9.17 26.44 -4.46
CA ASN A 218 8.21 26.59 -3.37
C ASN A 218 6.91 27.26 -3.86
N ASP A 219 5.80 26.53 -3.86
CA ASP A 219 4.49 27.05 -4.23
C ASP A 219 3.85 27.84 -3.08
N ARG A 220 3.74 29.16 -3.28
CA ARG A 220 3.11 30.08 -2.32
C ARG A 220 1.65 30.37 -2.63
N GLU A 221 1.19 30.06 -3.85
CA GLU A 221 -0.12 30.42 -4.37
C GLU A 221 -1.24 29.50 -3.84
N SER A 222 -0.94 28.24 -3.53
CA SER A 222 -1.87 27.29 -2.90
C SER A 222 -2.37 27.68 -1.51
N ARG A 223 -1.69 28.61 -0.82
CA ARG A 223 -1.96 28.98 0.57
C ARG A 223 -3.44 29.32 0.79
N GLY A 224 -4.05 28.70 1.81
CA GLY A 224 -5.45 28.94 2.18
C GLY A 224 -6.46 28.11 1.39
N THR A 225 -6.01 27.20 0.52
CA THR A 225 -6.85 26.13 -0.06
C THR A 225 -6.53 24.81 0.62
N TYR A 226 -7.55 23.96 0.85
CA TYR A 226 -7.36 22.68 1.51
C TYR A 226 -6.55 21.70 0.64
N ALA A 227 -5.54 21.06 1.23
CA ALA A 227 -4.55 20.22 0.53
C ALA A 227 -5.18 19.09 -0.32
N THR A 228 -6.21 18.40 0.19
CA THR A 228 -6.89 17.33 -0.57
C THR A 228 -7.54 17.90 -1.83
N THR A 229 -8.23 19.05 -1.74
CA THR A 229 -8.82 19.75 -2.89
C THR A 229 -7.75 20.19 -3.90
N LEU A 230 -6.63 20.73 -3.43
CA LEU A 230 -5.51 21.12 -4.30
C LEU A 230 -4.93 19.95 -5.09
N PHE A 231 -4.77 18.79 -4.44
CA PHE A 231 -4.23 17.59 -5.08
C PHE A 231 -5.24 17.02 -6.10
N THR A 232 -6.52 16.99 -5.76
CA THR A 232 -7.60 16.59 -6.69
C THR A 232 -7.62 17.48 -7.92
N GLU A 233 -7.64 18.81 -7.76
CA GLU A 233 -7.63 19.75 -8.88
C GLU A 233 -6.37 19.63 -9.73
N LYS A 234 -5.20 19.43 -9.11
CA LYS A 234 -3.96 19.24 -9.88
C LYS A 234 -3.96 17.94 -10.68
N ALA A 235 -4.45 16.85 -10.11
CA ALA A 235 -4.60 15.57 -10.79
C ALA A 235 -5.61 15.67 -11.96
N LYS A 236 -6.76 16.34 -11.77
CA LYS A 236 -7.72 16.65 -12.85
C LYS A 236 -7.07 17.44 -13.99
N GLN A 237 -6.29 18.47 -13.66
CA GLN A 237 -5.53 19.25 -14.65
C GLN A 237 -4.52 18.39 -15.42
N ILE A 238 -3.80 17.49 -14.75
CA ILE A 238 -2.85 16.58 -15.40
C ILE A 238 -3.59 15.66 -16.39
N ILE A 239 -4.71 15.06 -15.99
CA ILE A 239 -5.53 14.20 -16.85
C ILE A 239 -6.05 14.96 -18.08
N ALA A 240 -6.65 16.14 -17.87
CA ALA A 240 -7.18 16.97 -18.96
C ALA A 240 -6.09 17.46 -19.93
N ASN A 241 -4.92 17.86 -19.41
CA ASN A 241 -3.78 18.26 -20.21
C ASN A 241 -3.16 17.09 -20.98
N HIS A 242 -3.11 15.90 -20.38
CA HIS A 242 -2.61 14.68 -21.04
C HIS A 242 -3.47 14.31 -22.25
N ALA A 243 -4.79 14.32 -22.10
CA ALA A 243 -5.73 13.97 -23.16
C ALA A 243 -5.80 15.02 -24.30
N SER A 244 -5.66 16.31 -23.98
CA SER A 244 -5.73 17.40 -24.96
C SER A 244 -4.41 17.69 -25.70
N ASN A 245 -3.26 17.28 -25.13
CA ASN A 245 -1.95 17.51 -25.73
C ASN A 245 -1.59 16.40 -26.76
N ASN A 246 -1.25 16.80 -27.98
CA ASN A 246 -0.95 15.88 -29.09
C ASN A 246 0.28 14.98 -28.87
N GLU A 247 1.26 15.36 -28.05
CA GLU A 247 2.44 14.52 -27.75
C GLU A 247 2.21 13.59 -26.55
N SER A 248 1.41 14.04 -25.59
CA SER A 248 1.12 13.27 -24.37
C SER A 248 0.05 12.22 -24.59
N LYS A 249 -1.01 12.51 -25.36
CA LYS A 249 -2.13 11.57 -25.61
C LYS A 249 -1.70 10.27 -26.29
N GLU A 250 -0.61 10.30 -27.07
CA GLU A 250 -0.02 9.13 -27.74
C GLU A 250 0.82 8.26 -26.78
N LYS A 251 0.93 8.67 -25.51
CA LYS A 251 1.69 7.98 -24.47
C LYS A 251 0.76 7.56 -23.32
N PRO A 252 1.04 6.42 -22.66
CA PRO A 252 0.33 6.08 -21.44
C PRO A 252 0.71 7.04 -20.30
N LEU A 253 -0.20 7.20 -19.34
CA LEU A 253 -0.07 8.09 -18.19
C LEU A 253 0.20 7.24 -16.95
N PHE A 254 1.16 7.62 -16.12
CA PHE A 254 1.29 7.15 -14.74
C PHE A 254 1.08 8.35 -13.81
N LEU A 255 0.05 8.29 -12.97
CA LEU A 255 -0.27 9.30 -11.98
C LEU A 255 -0.22 8.66 -10.59
N TYR A 256 0.81 9.00 -9.82
CA TYR A 256 0.91 8.70 -8.40
C TYR A 256 0.26 9.85 -7.61
N LEU A 257 -0.87 9.59 -6.98
CA LEU A 257 -1.68 10.58 -6.26
C LEU A 257 -1.75 10.19 -4.78
N SER A 258 -0.95 10.84 -3.94
CA SER A 258 -0.93 10.57 -2.50
C SER A 258 -1.57 11.69 -1.68
N HIS A 259 -2.79 11.43 -1.22
CA HIS A 259 -3.57 12.38 -0.43
C HIS A 259 -3.22 12.33 1.07
N LEU A 260 -3.19 13.49 1.73
CA LEU A 260 -3.44 13.55 3.17
C LEU A 260 -4.95 13.32 3.38
N ALA A 261 -5.38 12.25 4.06
CA ALA A 261 -6.73 12.14 4.66
C ALA A 261 -7.00 10.74 5.23
N PRO A 262 -7.16 10.64 6.57
CA PRO A 262 -7.91 9.50 7.11
C PRO A 262 -8.62 9.75 8.46
N HIS A 263 -8.88 11.01 8.82
CA HIS A 263 -9.36 11.32 10.17
C HIS A 263 -10.77 11.90 10.13
N GLY A 264 -11.74 11.11 10.59
CA GLY A 264 -13.17 11.44 10.61
C GLY A 264 -13.66 12.04 9.29
N ALA A 265 -14.20 13.26 9.35
CA ALA A 265 -14.81 13.95 8.20
C ALA A 265 -13.87 14.17 6.99
N ASN A 266 -12.54 14.10 7.17
CA ASN A 266 -11.59 14.28 6.06
C ASN A 266 -11.63 13.11 5.06
N ILE A 267 -12.04 11.91 5.49
CA ILE A 267 -12.24 10.74 4.61
C ILE A 267 -13.31 11.03 3.54
N VAL A 268 -14.33 11.84 3.89
CA VAL A 268 -15.40 12.21 2.94
C VAL A 268 -14.87 13.11 1.80
N LEU A 269 -13.80 13.87 2.03
CA LEU A 269 -13.10 14.63 0.98
C LEU A 269 -12.18 13.74 0.13
N LEU A 270 -11.61 12.69 0.71
CA LEU A 270 -10.87 11.66 -0.03
C LEU A 270 -11.81 10.87 -0.96
N ASP A 271 -13.00 10.51 -0.50
CA ASP A 271 -14.02 9.87 -1.33
C ASP A 271 -14.40 10.73 -2.54
N GLN A 272 -14.65 12.03 -2.31
CA GLN A 272 -14.91 12.97 -3.40
C GLN A 272 -13.73 13.11 -4.35
N ALA A 273 -12.49 13.12 -3.84
CA ALA A 273 -11.31 13.11 -4.69
C ALA A 273 -11.31 11.90 -5.63
N VAL A 274 -11.52 10.68 -5.12
CA VAL A 274 -11.64 9.45 -5.93
C VAL A 274 -12.75 9.60 -6.99
N GLY A 275 -13.92 10.12 -6.61
CA GLY A 275 -15.02 10.41 -7.53
C GLY A 275 -14.66 11.36 -8.66
N GLU A 276 -14.02 12.48 -8.34
CA GLU A 276 -13.60 13.47 -9.32
C GLU A 276 -12.47 12.98 -10.24
N ILE A 277 -11.55 12.14 -9.74
CA ILE A 277 -10.50 11.53 -10.58
C ILE A 277 -11.10 10.51 -11.56
N VAL A 278 -11.99 9.63 -11.11
CA VAL A 278 -12.67 8.68 -12.01
C VAL A 278 -13.51 9.42 -13.05
N LYS A 279 -14.19 10.51 -12.66
CA LYS A 279 -14.91 11.37 -13.60
C LYS A 279 -13.99 12.08 -14.58
N ALA A 280 -12.85 12.61 -14.15
CA ALA A 280 -11.89 13.24 -15.05
C ALA A 280 -11.33 12.26 -16.09
N LEU A 281 -11.07 11.00 -15.70
CA LEU A 281 -10.71 9.93 -16.63
C LEU A 281 -11.86 9.57 -17.60
N ASP A 282 -13.13 9.64 -17.16
CA ASP A 282 -14.31 9.41 -18.02
C ASP A 282 -14.48 10.52 -19.06
N ASP A 283 -14.47 11.77 -18.60
CA ASP A 283 -14.64 12.97 -19.42
C ASP A 283 -13.50 13.12 -20.44
N ALA A 284 -12.28 12.74 -20.07
CA ALA A 284 -11.10 12.70 -20.94
C ALA A 284 -11.09 11.51 -21.93
N GLY A 285 -12.03 10.56 -21.81
CA GLY A 285 -12.07 9.36 -22.67
C GLY A 285 -10.91 8.39 -22.45
N MET A 286 -10.32 8.39 -21.24
CA MET A 286 -9.15 7.57 -20.89
C MET A 286 -9.55 6.31 -20.07
N LEU A 287 -10.63 6.40 -19.29
CA LEU A 287 -11.01 5.39 -18.28
C LEU A 287 -11.13 3.95 -18.81
N GLN A 288 -11.48 3.77 -20.10
CA GLN A 288 -11.63 2.46 -20.75
C GLN A 288 -10.31 1.68 -20.82
N ASN A 289 -9.19 2.39 -20.84
CA ASN A 289 -7.84 1.82 -20.85
C ASN A 289 -7.05 2.26 -19.61
N SER A 290 -7.73 2.44 -18.47
CA SER A 290 -7.10 2.82 -17.20
C SER A 290 -7.10 1.66 -16.21
N ILE A 291 -6.02 1.58 -15.44
CA ILE A 291 -5.92 0.83 -14.18
C ILE A 291 -5.94 1.86 -13.06
N VAL A 292 -6.88 1.73 -12.13
CA VAL A 292 -6.98 2.55 -10.92
C VAL A 292 -6.74 1.67 -9.71
N VAL A 293 -5.67 1.93 -8.97
CA VAL A 293 -5.35 1.26 -7.71
C VAL A 293 -5.67 2.21 -6.56
N PHE A 294 -6.28 1.70 -5.50
CA PHE A 294 -6.45 2.40 -4.23
C PHE A 294 -5.78 1.61 -3.12
N SER A 295 -5.04 2.29 -2.24
CA SER A 295 -4.33 1.71 -1.10
C SER A 295 -4.21 2.74 0.03
N SER A 296 -4.18 2.30 1.29
CA SER A 296 -3.48 3.07 2.34
C SER A 296 -1.97 2.79 2.28
N ASP A 297 -1.13 3.68 2.82
CA ASP A 297 0.30 3.39 3.01
C ASP A 297 0.57 2.59 4.28
N ASN A 298 -0.30 2.63 5.27
CA ASN A 298 -0.23 1.85 6.50
C ASN A 298 -1.60 1.82 7.19
N GLY A 299 -1.74 1.02 8.25
CA GLY A 299 -2.90 1.08 9.14
C GLY A 299 -3.09 2.47 9.76
N GLY A 300 -4.30 2.72 10.24
CA GLY A 300 -4.71 4.03 10.75
C GLY A 300 -4.09 4.39 12.10
N HIS A 301 -4.03 5.69 12.38
CA HIS A 301 -3.72 6.21 13.70
C HIS A 301 -4.98 6.29 14.59
N SER A 302 -5.08 5.41 15.59
CA SER A 302 -6.19 5.45 16.56
C SER A 302 -5.81 6.20 17.84
N GLY A 303 -6.67 7.11 18.29
CA GLY A 303 -6.53 7.93 19.49
C GLY A 303 -6.58 9.44 19.22
N PRO A 304 -6.78 10.25 20.27
CA PRO A 304 -6.85 11.70 20.16
C PRO A 304 -5.46 12.28 19.87
N ILE A 305 -5.20 12.60 18.61
CA ILE A 305 -4.04 13.39 18.21
C ILE A 305 -4.13 14.78 18.89
N ALA A 306 -2.98 15.39 19.16
CA ALA A 306 -2.86 16.59 19.97
C ALA A 306 -3.33 17.90 19.28
N GLY A 307 -4.57 17.94 18.78
CA GLY A 307 -5.21 19.14 18.24
C GLY A 307 -6.59 18.87 17.64
N PRO A 308 -7.47 19.89 17.52
CA PRO A 308 -8.84 19.73 17.02
C PRO A 308 -8.95 19.40 15.52
N GLU A 309 -7.85 19.40 14.78
CA GLU A 309 -7.81 19.12 13.32
C GLU A 309 -7.49 17.65 12.98
N ALA A 310 -7.18 16.84 13.98
CA ALA A 310 -6.66 15.50 13.82
C ALA A 310 -7.53 14.50 14.58
N GLY A 311 -8.56 14.00 13.87
CA GLY A 311 -9.53 13.04 14.39
C GLY A 311 -9.00 11.61 14.51
N ASP A 312 -9.88 10.73 14.98
CA ASP A 312 -9.62 9.31 15.16
C ASP A 312 -9.78 8.55 13.81
N SER A 313 -8.98 7.51 13.59
CA SER A 313 -9.18 6.52 12.51
C SER A 313 -9.34 5.13 13.13
N SER A 314 -10.10 4.25 12.48
CA SER A 314 -10.39 2.93 13.01
C SER A 314 -9.74 1.80 12.24
N ASN A 315 -8.95 1.00 12.96
CA ASN A 315 -8.49 -0.31 12.50
C ASN A 315 -9.35 -1.45 13.05
N TYR A 316 -10.33 -1.17 13.92
CA TYR A 316 -11.18 -2.17 14.51
C TYR A 316 -11.87 -3.02 13.42
N PRO A 317 -11.87 -4.36 13.50
CA PRO A 317 -11.57 -5.15 14.69
C PRO A 317 -10.16 -5.75 14.70
N LEU A 318 -9.21 -5.17 13.96
CA LEU A 318 -7.81 -5.62 13.97
C LEU A 318 -7.06 -5.09 15.20
N ARG A 319 -6.12 -5.88 15.72
CA ARG A 319 -5.20 -5.44 16.77
C ARG A 319 -4.23 -4.40 16.20
N SER A 320 -4.08 -3.28 16.88
CA SER A 320 -3.33 -2.11 16.45
C SER A 320 -2.71 -1.41 17.68
N VAL A 321 -2.36 -0.13 17.52
CA VAL A 321 -1.72 0.72 18.52
C VAL A 321 -2.49 2.00 18.77
N ARG A 322 -2.61 2.41 20.04
CA ARG A 322 -3.30 3.66 20.45
C ARG A 322 -2.35 4.72 20.96
N MET A 323 -2.57 5.98 20.59
CA MET A 323 -1.75 7.10 21.09
C MET A 323 -1.82 7.28 22.62
N SER A 324 -0.65 7.46 23.23
CA SER A 324 -0.52 7.81 24.65
C SER A 324 -0.79 9.30 24.88
N LEU A 325 -1.53 9.62 25.95
CA LEU A 325 -1.83 10.99 26.40
C LEU A 325 -0.58 11.85 26.70
N ARG A 326 0.62 11.26 26.70
CA ARG A 326 1.91 11.95 26.90
C ARG A 326 2.56 12.47 25.62
N GLY A 327 1.87 12.40 24.47
CA GLY A 327 2.36 12.96 23.21
C GLY A 327 3.38 12.08 22.46
N THR A 328 3.53 10.81 22.86
CA THR A 328 4.36 9.84 22.16
C THR A 328 3.58 9.25 20.99
N ILE A 329 4.23 9.13 19.82
CA ILE A 329 3.66 8.50 18.63
C ILE A 329 3.71 6.99 18.80
N THR A 330 2.60 6.33 18.48
CA THR A 330 2.40 4.89 18.74
C THR A 330 2.15 4.10 17.47
N LYS A 331 1.72 4.77 16.40
CA LYS A 331 1.67 4.22 15.05
C LYS A 331 3.02 3.58 14.69
N GLY A 332 2.95 2.42 14.05
CA GLY A 332 4.12 1.58 13.75
C GLY A 332 3.92 0.11 14.09
N SER A 333 2.78 -0.30 14.65
CA SER A 333 2.55 -1.68 15.09
C SER A 333 2.72 -2.73 13.99
N VAL A 334 3.36 -3.84 14.33
CA VAL A 334 3.46 -5.03 13.49
C VAL A 334 2.23 -5.95 13.59
N PHE A 335 1.28 -5.65 14.49
CA PHE A 335 -0.03 -6.29 14.53
C PHE A 335 -0.87 -5.94 13.27
N GLU A 336 -1.91 -6.72 12.98
CA GLU A 336 -2.65 -6.66 11.71
C GLU A 336 -3.19 -5.27 11.41
N GLY A 337 -3.70 -4.54 12.40
CA GLY A 337 -4.25 -3.19 12.25
C GLY A 337 -3.20 -2.12 11.99
N GLY A 338 -1.90 -2.41 12.08
CA GLY A 338 -0.83 -1.52 11.62
C GLY A 338 -0.41 -1.76 10.17
N CYS A 339 -0.56 -2.99 9.66
CA CYS A 339 0.00 -3.40 8.36
C CYS A 339 -1.05 -3.84 7.32
N ARG A 340 -2.19 -4.42 7.72
CA ARG A 340 -3.27 -4.85 6.85
C ARG A 340 -4.15 -3.66 6.52
N VAL A 341 -4.25 -3.31 5.24
CA VAL A 341 -4.78 -2.00 4.82
C VAL A 341 -6.00 -2.11 3.89
N PRO A 342 -6.83 -1.05 3.81
CA PRO A 342 -7.76 -0.87 2.69
C PRO A 342 -7.00 -0.93 1.36
N GLY A 343 -7.52 -1.70 0.41
CA GLY A 343 -6.91 -1.86 -0.90
C GLY A 343 -7.82 -2.54 -1.92
N PHE A 344 -7.85 -2.00 -3.14
CA PHE A 344 -8.54 -2.60 -4.28
C PHE A 344 -7.95 -2.10 -5.61
N ILE A 345 -8.27 -2.82 -6.68
CA ILE A 345 -7.93 -2.45 -8.06
C ILE A 345 -9.18 -2.44 -8.93
N PHE A 346 -9.39 -1.37 -9.68
CA PHE A 346 -10.43 -1.25 -10.69
C PHE A 346 -9.80 -1.05 -12.08
N SER A 347 -10.24 -1.84 -13.05
CA SER A 347 -9.93 -1.58 -14.46
C SER A 347 -10.95 -2.30 -15.36
N PRO A 348 -11.41 -1.67 -16.46
CA PRO A 348 -12.16 -2.36 -17.50
C PRO A 348 -11.37 -3.47 -18.23
N LEU A 349 -10.05 -3.53 -18.02
CA LEU A 349 -9.16 -4.56 -18.55
C LEU A 349 -9.14 -5.85 -17.70
N ILE A 350 -9.71 -5.82 -16.49
CA ILE A 350 -9.86 -7.01 -15.65
C ILE A 350 -11.04 -7.84 -16.20
N SER A 351 -10.75 -9.07 -16.61
CA SER A 351 -11.72 -10.01 -17.17
C SER A 351 -12.67 -10.62 -16.13
N THR A 352 -12.28 -10.63 -14.85
CA THR A 352 -13.13 -11.11 -13.74
C THR A 352 -13.21 -10.09 -12.59
N PRO A 353 -13.95 -8.98 -12.78
CA PRO A 353 -14.21 -7.98 -11.75
C PRO A 353 -15.37 -8.40 -10.83
N ARG A 354 -15.69 -7.58 -9.82
CA ARG A 354 -16.75 -7.77 -8.82
C ARG A 354 -16.52 -9.00 -7.94
N ARG A 355 -15.30 -9.10 -7.39
CA ARG A 355 -14.84 -10.20 -6.51
C ARG A 355 -13.86 -9.70 -5.44
N ILE A 356 -13.55 -10.59 -4.51
CA ILE A 356 -12.44 -10.44 -3.57
C ILE A 356 -11.27 -11.31 -4.06
N SER A 357 -10.05 -10.78 -3.94
CA SER A 357 -8.79 -11.51 -4.05
C SER A 357 -8.37 -11.95 -2.64
N THR A 358 -8.18 -13.26 -2.43
CA THR A 358 -7.76 -13.86 -1.15
C THR A 358 -6.25 -14.14 -1.12
N GLN A 359 -5.57 -14.05 -2.27
CA GLN A 359 -4.13 -14.19 -2.38
C GLN A 359 -3.41 -13.20 -1.45
N LEU A 360 -2.36 -13.68 -0.77
CA LEU A 360 -1.49 -12.83 0.04
C LEU A 360 -0.75 -11.85 -0.88
N MET A 361 -0.91 -10.57 -0.62
CA MET A 361 -0.31 -9.49 -1.41
C MET A 361 0.33 -8.44 -0.50
N HIS A 362 1.47 -7.91 -0.91
CA HIS A 362 2.18 -6.86 -0.19
C HIS A 362 2.37 -5.61 -1.06
N ILE A 363 2.59 -4.43 -0.47
CA ILE A 363 2.78 -3.18 -1.22
C ILE A 363 3.99 -3.21 -2.17
N THR A 364 4.98 -4.08 -1.90
CA THR A 364 6.10 -4.39 -2.83
C THR A 364 5.64 -5.03 -4.14
N ASP A 365 4.52 -5.75 -4.15
CA ASP A 365 4.02 -6.49 -5.32
C ASP A 365 3.54 -5.56 -6.44
N TRP A 366 3.21 -4.29 -6.12
CA TRP A 366 2.71 -3.34 -7.10
C TRP A 366 3.71 -2.99 -8.19
N LEU A 367 5.01 -2.92 -7.90
CA LEU A 367 6.01 -2.63 -8.93
C LEU A 367 6.01 -3.69 -10.05
N PRO A 368 6.31 -4.97 -9.80
CA PRO A 368 6.28 -5.99 -10.85
C PRO A 368 4.87 -6.15 -11.45
N THR A 369 3.82 -6.08 -10.65
CA THR A 369 2.42 -6.21 -11.11
C THR A 369 2.04 -5.12 -12.12
N LEU A 370 2.32 -3.84 -11.81
CA LEU A 370 1.96 -2.73 -12.70
C LEU A 370 2.91 -2.63 -13.90
N TYR A 371 4.18 -3.02 -13.75
CA TYR A 371 5.09 -3.14 -14.89
C TYR A 371 4.65 -4.23 -15.88
N ARG A 372 4.22 -5.39 -15.35
CA ARG A 372 3.64 -6.49 -16.15
C ARG A 372 2.35 -6.08 -16.85
N ALA A 373 1.48 -5.34 -16.16
CA ALA A 373 0.24 -4.78 -16.72
C ALA A 373 0.49 -3.71 -17.81
N ALA A 374 1.58 -2.94 -17.66
CA ALA A 374 2.09 -2.00 -18.66
C ALA A 374 2.74 -2.68 -19.88
N GLY A 375 2.87 -4.02 -19.87
CA GLY A 375 3.49 -4.79 -20.95
C GLY A 375 5.02 -4.71 -20.97
N GLY A 376 5.65 -4.52 -19.81
CA GLY A 376 7.06 -4.88 -19.56
C GLY A 376 7.17 -6.30 -19.00
N ASP A 377 8.39 -6.82 -18.89
CA ASP A 377 8.68 -8.12 -18.28
C ASP A 377 9.25 -7.93 -16.86
N PRO A 378 8.64 -8.49 -15.79
CA PRO A 378 9.22 -8.40 -14.44
C PRO A 378 10.67 -8.88 -14.32
N GLU A 379 11.14 -9.74 -15.23
CA GLU A 379 12.56 -10.12 -15.31
C GLU A 379 13.49 -8.92 -15.61
N ASP A 380 13.00 -7.88 -16.31
CA ASP A 380 13.76 -6.63 -16.55
C ASP A 380 14.09 -5.90 -15.24
N ILE A 381 13.25 -6.06 -14.20
CA ILE A 381 13.45 -5.49 -12.87
C ILE A 381 14.38 -6.38 -12.04
N SER A 382 14.16 -7.69 -12.11
CA SER A 382 14.99 -8.70 -11.41
C SER A 382 16.44 -8.75 -11.92
N ALA A 383 16.69 -8.28 -13.14
CA ALA A 383 18.03 -8.08 -13.69
C ALA A 383 18.77 -6.87 -13.09
N ASP A 384 18.03 -5.82 -12.69
CA ASP A 384 18.58 -4.61 -12.07
C ASP A 384 18.80 -4.79 -10.55
N VAL A 385 17.87 -5.46 -9.84
CA VAL A 385 17.87 -5.58 -8.37
C VAL A 385 17.28 -6.91 -7.87
N VAL A 386 17.69 -7.33 -6.66
CA VAL A 386 16.95 -8.38 -5.91
C VAL A 386 15.60 -7.82 -5.48
N LEU A 387 14.54 -8.28 -6.14
CA LEU A 387 13.17 -7.86 -5.96
C LEU A 387 12.45 -8.73 -4.90
N ASP A 388 11.78 -8.10 -3.93
CA ASP A 388 10.99 -8.82 -2.91
C ASP A 388 9.49 -8.89 -3.29
N GLY A 389 9.05 -8.04 -4.22
CA GLY A 389 7.72 -8.04 -4.81
C GLY A 389 7.50 -9.17 -5.80
N VAL A 390 6.30 -9.74 -5.79
CA VAL A 390 5.86 -10.78 -6.73
C VAL A 390 4.84 -10.19 -7.69
N ASP A 391 4.93 -10.51 -8.99
CA ASP A 391 3.86 -10.15 -9.94
C ASP A 391 2.54 -10.85 -9.53
N GLN A 392 1.45 -10.08 -9.46
CA GLN A 392 0.10 -10.57 -9.16
C GLN A 392 -0.87 -10.37 -10.34
N TRP A 393 -0.42 -9.86 -11.49
CA TRP A 393 -1.30 -9.36 -12.55
C TRP A 393 -2.27 -10.41 -13.10
N ASP A 394 -1.83 -11.65 -13.33
CA ASP A 394 -2.73 -12.72 -13.79
C ASP A 394 -3.79 -13.04 -12.73
N SER A 395 -3.39 -13.11 -11.45
CA SER A 395 -4.29 -13.37 -10.32
C SER A 395 -5.27 -12.24 -10.02
N LEU A 396 -5.01 -11.02 -10.49
CA LEU A 396 -5.90 -9.86 -10.37
C LEU A 396 -6.78 -9.68 -11.62
N SER A 397 -6.20 -9.81 -12.81
CA SER A 397 -6.89 -9.61 -14.10
C SER A 397 -7.82 -10.76 -14.48
N GLN A 398 -7.54 -11.98 -14.04
CA GLN A 398 -8.29 -13.19 -14.39
C GLN A 398 -8.69 -13.95 -13.11
N SER A 399 -9.82 -14.65 -13.13
CA SER A 399 -10.03 -15.75 -12.19
C SER A 399 -9.34 -16.98 -12.76
N LEU A 400 -8.30 -17.45 -12.06
CA LEU A 400 -7.49 -18.59 -12.51
C LEU A 400 -8.21 -19.95 -12.30
N GLY A 401 -9.39 -19.92 -11.68
CA GLY A 401 -10.16 -21.10 -11.26
C GLY A 401 -9.55 -21.79 -10.05
N LEU A 402 -10.35 -22.55 -9.30
CA LEU A 402 -9.96 -23.14 -8.00
C LEU A 402 -8.65 -23.96 -8.02
N ALA A 403 -8.26 -24.51 -9.16
CA ALA A 403 -7.02 -25.29 -9.31
C ALA A 403 -5.74 -24.42 -9.38
N ASN A 404 -5.86 -23.14 -9.74
CA ASN A 404 -4.75 -22.20 -9.91
C ASN A 404 -4.91 -20.92 -9.06
N ASP A 405 -5.90 -20.87 -8.16
CA ASP A 405 -6.20 -19.72 -7.28
C ASP A 405 -5.22 -19.63 -6.09
N TYR A 406 -4.02 -20.20 -6.20
CA TYR A 406 -3.01 -20.18 -5.14
C TYR A 406 -2.32 -18.82 -5.06
N SER A 407 -1.91 -18.41 -3.86
CA SER A 407 -1.11 -17.19 -3.72
C SER A 407 0.31 -17.42 -4.24
N ARG A 408 0.79 -16.53 -5.13
CA ARG A 408 2.19 -16.54 -5.58
C ARG A 408 3.18 -16.09 -4.49
N ARG A 409 2.67 -15.60 -3.34
CA ARG A 409 3.42 -15.21 -2.14
C ARG A 409 3.01 -16.10 -0.96
N GLU A 410 3.95 -16.88 -0.42
CA GLU A 410 3.73 -17.67 0.80
C GLU A 410 4.25 -16.96 2.07
N VAL A 411 5.30 -16.14 1.92
CA VAL A 411 5.99 -15.45 3.02
C VAL A 411 5.79 -13.93 2.92
N LEU A 412 5.56 -13.29 4.06
CA LEU A 412 5.46 -11.84 4.22
C LEU A 412 6.26 -11.39 5.45
N LEU A 413 7.29 -10.57 5.23
CA LEU A 413 7.95 -9.82 6.29
C LEU A 413 7.19 -8.50 6.55
N TYR A 414 6.72 -8.30 7.77
CA TYR A 414 6.01 -7.07 8.17
C TYR A 414 7.03 -5.99 8.55
N ASN A 415 8.01 -6.37 9.38
CA ASN A 415 9.13 -5.53 9.80
C ASN A 415 10.22 -6.42 10.41
N LEU A 416 11.48 -5.99 10.31
CA LEU A 416 12.59 -6.50 11.13
C LEU A 416 13.43 -5.30 11.58
N ASP A 417 13.29 -4.93 12.85
CA ASP A 417 13.95 -3.77 13.43
C ASP A 417 14.65 -4.15 14.74
N ALA A 418 15.98 -4.27 14.67
CA ALA A 418 16.82 -4.60 15.82
C ALA A 418 17.04 -3.40 16.77
N ASP A 419 16.90 -2.17 16.28
CA ASP A 419 17.09 -0.94 17.08
C ASP A 419 15.87 -0.69 17.98
N VAL A 420 14.66 -0.99 17.48
CA VAL A 420 13.40 -0.95 18.25
C VAL A 420 13.11 -2.30 18.93
N GLY A 421 13.78 -3.38 18.52
CA GLY A 421 13.63 -4.72 19.10
C GLY A 421 12.34 -5.41 18.70
N SER A 422 11.87 -5.19 17.47
CA SER A 422 10.53 -5.53 17.00
C SER A 422 10.57 -6.17 15.61
N SER A 423 9.88 -7.31 15.48
CA SER A 423 9.90 -8.14 14.29
C SER A 423 8.58 -8.89 14.13
N ALA A 424 8.10 -9.01 12.89
CA ALA A 424 6.99 -9.91 12.59
C ALA A 424 7.07 -10.45 11.15
N ILE A 425 6.65 -11.70 11.01
CA ILE A 425 6.71 -12.46 9.76
C ILE A 425 5.51 -13.41 9.70
N ARG A 426 4.97 -13.58 8.50
CA ARG A 426 3.90 -14.53 8.20
C ARG A 426 4.37 -15.57 7.19
N ILE A 427 4.01 -16.82 7.42
CA ILE A 427 4.21 -17.96 6.51
C ILE A 427 2.86 -18.68 6.37
N GLY A 428 2.26 -18.60 5.18
CA GLY A 428 0.91 -19.10 4.92
C GLY A 428 -0.13 -18.40 5.81
N LYS A 429 -0.73 -19.16 6.72
CA LYS A 429 -1.69 -18.63 7.72
C LYS A 429 -1.07 -18.23 9.05
N TRP A 430 0.16 -18.67 9.33
CA TRP A 430 0.82 -18.47 10.62
C TRP A 430 1.51 -17.11 10.65
N LYS A 431 1.26 -16.30 11.68
CA LYS A 431 1.96 -15.03 11.94
C LYS A 431 2.71 -15.12 13.26
N TYR A 432 4.01 -14.86 13.21
CA TYR A 432 4.89 -14.72 14.36
C TYR A 432 5.15 -13.23 14.63
N VAL A 433 5.07 -12.82 15.89
CA VAL A 433 5.36 -11.46 16.36
C VAL A 433 6.30 -11.53 17.56
N ASN A 434 7.36 -10.73 17.56
CA ASN A 434 8.31 -10.62 18.67
C ASN A 434 8.72 -9.15 18.86
N GLY A 435 8.57 -8.64 20.08
CA GLY A 435 8.69 -7.23 20.41
C GLY A 435 7.49 -6.38 19.99
N SER A 436 7.59 -5.07 20.19
CA SER A 436 6.62 -4.09 19.70
C SER A 436 7.31 -2.81 19.24
N ASN A 437 6.76 -2.16 18.22
CA ASN A 437 7.26 -0.88 17.70
C ASN A 437 6.83 0.33 18.54
N THR A 438 6.14 0.12 19.67
CA THR A 438 5.75 1.20 20.57
C THR A 438 6.93 1.64 21.44
N PHE A 439 7.28 2.93 21.39
CA PHE A 439 8.28 3.55 22.30
C PHE A 439 7.87 3.55 23.80
N MET A 440 6.85 2.78 24.18
CA MET A 440 6.31 2.64 25.54
C MET A 440 5.95 1.18 25.90
N GLY A 441 6.23 0.19 25.05
CA GLY A 441 5.86 -1.22 25.30
C GLY A 441 4.38 -1.54 25.04
N THR A 442 3.98 -2.77 25.36
CA THR A 442 2.67 -3.37 24.98
C THR A 442 1.45 -2.78 25.65
N GLU A 443 1.59 -1.82 26.59
CA GLU A 443 0.46 -1.06 27.18
C GLU A 443 -0.43 -0.38 26.13
N LEU A 444 0.07 -0.23 24.90
CA LEU A 444 -0.57 0.46 23.80
C LEU A 444 -0.93 -0.47 22.63
N ASP A 445 -0.73 -1.80 22.73
CA ASP A 445 -1.05 -2.80 21.69
C ASP A 445 -2.37 -3.54 21.96
N GLY A 446 -3.42 -3.24 21.20
CA GLY A 446 -4.80 -3.70 21.45
C GLY A 446 -5.79 -3.29 20.35
N TRP A 447 -7.09 -3.44 20.61
CA TRP A 447 -8.13 -3.18 19.61
C TRP A 447 -8.71 -1.78 19.79
N PHE A 448 -8.52 -0.92 18.79
CA PHE A 448 -8.78 0.53 18.89
C PHE A 448 -9.49 1.10 17.66
N GLY A 449 -10.14 2.25 17.87
CA GLY A 449 -11.07 2.87 16.94
C GLY A 449 -12.51 2.45 17.21
N ASP A 450 -13.46 3.10 16.54
CA ASP A 450 -14.86 2.71 16.58
C ASP A 450 -15.06 1.36 15.86
N SER A 451 -16.00 0.55 16.36
CA SER A 451 -16.57 -0.59 15.64
C SER A 451 -17.01 -0.28 14.20
N GLY A 452 -17.22 0.99 13.86
CA GLY A 452 -17.76 1.45 12.59
C GLY A 452 -19.28 1.29 12.51
N GLN A 453 -19.89 0.56 13.44
CA GLN A 453 -21.35 0.43 13.55
C GLN A 453 -21.92 1.68 14.20
N LEU A 454 -22.82 2.35 13.47
CA LEU A 454 -23.49 3.57 13.90
C LEU A 454 -24.38 3.35 15.14
N ASN A 455 -23.84 3.60 16.33
CA ASN A 455 -24.62 3.75 17.56
C ASN A 455 -25.07 5.22 17.72
N LEU A 456 -25.96 5.68 16.83
CA LEU A 456 -26.50 7.05 16.83
C LEU A 456 -27.41 7.26 18.05
N ALA A 457 -26.83 7.75 19.15
CA ALA A 457 -27.49 7.84 20.45
C ALA A 457 -28.50 8.99 20.56
N THR A 458 -28.33 10.05 19.77
CA THR A 458 -29.17 11.25 19.81
C THR A 458 -29.77 11.60 18.44
N ALA A 459 -30.91 12.30 18.46
CA ALA A 459 -31.57 12.76 17.23
C ALA A 459 -30.73 13.79 16.43
N GLU A 460 -29.84 14.53 17.11
CA GLU A 460 -28.95 15.51 16.49
C GLU A 460 -27.81 14.84 15.72
N GLU A 461 -27.21 13.78 16.27
CA GLU A 461 -26.25 12.93 15.56
C GLU A 461 -26.88 12.24 14.34
N VAL A 462 -28.13 11.74 14.46
CA VAL A 462 -28.87 11.17 13.32
C VAL A 462 -29.03 12.18 12.18
N GLU A 463 -29.40 13.43 12.49
CA GLU A 463 -29.63 14.45 11.47
C GLU A 463 -28.32 14.97 10.85
N ALA A 464 -27.28 15.17 11.66
CA ALA A 464 -25.94 15.48 11.17
C ALA A 464 -25.42 14.37 10.22
N TYR A 465 -25.58 13.10 10.61
CA TYR A 465 -25.19 11.97 9.78
C TYR A 465 -26.00 11.89 8.47
N ARG A 466 -27.31 12.12 8.51
CA ARG A 466 -28.16 12.23 7.30
C ARG A 466 -27.66 13.29 6.33
N HIS A 467 -27.25 14.46 6.83
CA HIS A 467 -26.68 15.51 5.97
C HIS A 467 -25.38 15.06 5.30
N VAL A 468 -24.47 14.38 6.02
CA VAL A 468 -23.23 13.85 5.43
C VAL A 468 -23.52 12.78 4.38
N VAL A 469 -24.44 11.83 4.66
CA VAL A 469 -24.85 10.80 3.69
C VAL A 469 -25.50 11.41 2.44
N ALA A 470 -26.45 12.33 2.60
CA ALA A 470 -27.14 12.97 1.48
C ALA A 470 -26.17 13.80 0.62
N TRP A 471 -25.24 14.52 1.26
CA TRP A 471 -24.20 15.27 0.57
C TRP A 471 -23.23 14.36 -0.19
N SER A 472 -22.81 13.25 0.43
CA SER A 472 -21.91 12.26 -0.19
C SER A 472 -22.60 11.58 -1.39
N ALA A 473 -23.84 11.12 -1.22
CA ALA A 473 -24.65 10.54 -2.29
C ALA A 473 -24.88 11.50 -3.47
N SER A 474 -25.09 12.80 -3.20
CA SER A 474 -25.25 13.82 -4.26
C SER A 474 -24.01 14.00 -5.16
N ARG A 475 -22.87 13.45 -4.75
CA ARG A 475 -21.58 13.52 -5.45
C ARG A 475 -20.96 12.13 -5.68
N ASN A 476 -21.79 11.10 -5.82
CA ASN A 476 -21.34 9.77 -6.27
C ASN A 476 -21.04 9.76 -7.78
N HIS A 477 -19.93 10.40 -8.16
CA HIS A 477 -19.44 10.45 -9.53
C HIS A 477 -19.06 9.07 -10.06
N VAL A 478 -18.51 8.18 -9.23
CA VAL A 478 -18.17 6.81 -9.63
C VAL A 478 -19.43 6.05 -10.03
N GLU A 479 -20.47 6.01 -9.19
CA GLU A 479 -21.71 5.31 -9.51
C GLU A 479 -22.33 5.81 -10.82
N SER A 480 -22.39 7.13 -11.02
CA SER A 480 -22.90 7.72 -12.26
C SER A 480 -22.10 7.28 -13.50
N VAL A 481 -20.77 7.32 -13.43
CA VAL A 481 -19.86 6.90 -14.51
C VAL A 481 -19.99 5.39 -14.80
N LEU A 482 -19.96 4.56 -13.75
CA LEU A 482 -20.01 3.10 -13.88
C LEU A 482 -21.40 2.61 -14.32
N MET A 483 -22.48 3.24 -13.88
CA MET A 483 -23.85 2.94 -14.31
C MET A 483 -24.03 3.27 -15.80
N LYS A 484 -23.63 4.46 -16.24
CA LYS A 484 -23.61 4.90 -17.66
C LYS A 484 -22.87 3.91 -18.58
N ARG A 485 -21.91 3.16 -18.05
CA ARG A 485 -21.09 2.18 -18.78
C ARG A 485 -21.51 0.72 -18.60
N GLY A 486 -22.47 0.42 -17.74
CA GLY A 486 -22.86 -0.96 -17.40
C GLY A 486 -21.78 -1.73 -16.62
N TRP A 487 -20.87 -1.03 -15.95
CA TRP A 487 -19.76 -1.61 -15.18
C TRP A 487 -20.07 -1.75 -13.69
N LEU A 488 -20.99 -0.93 -13.18
CA LEU A 488 -21.40 -0.92 -11.78
C LEU A 488 -21.81 -2.33 -11.31
N ALA A 489 -21.38 -2.72 -10.11
CA ALA A 489 -21.88 -3.93 -9.46
C ALA A 489 -23.40 -3.85 -9.21
N ARG A 490 -24.12 -4.97 -9.31
CA ARG A 490 -25.52 -5.02 -8.90
C ARG A 490 -25.63 -4.97 -7.37
N GLU A 491 -26.75 -4.47 -6.84
CA GLU A 491 -26.97 -4.30 -5.40
C GLU A 491 -26.80 -5.60 -4.59
N ASP A 492 -27.23 -6.74 -5.14
CA ASP A 492 -27.04 -8.07 -4.55
C ASP A 492 -25.56 -8.46 -4.48
N GLN A 493 -24.78 -8.13 -5.52
CA GLN A 493 -23.33 -8.32 -5.54
C GLN A 493 -22.62 -7.39 -4.54
N MET A 494 -23.01 -6.11 -4.46
CA MET A 494 -22.44 -5.17 -3.48
C MET A 494 -22.64 -5.66 -2.04
N LYS A 495 -23.86 -6.11 -1.69
CA LYS A 495 -24.16 -6.66 -0.36
C LYS A 495 -23.34 -7.92 -0.06
N MET A 496 -23.22 -8.83 -1.03
CA MET A 496 -22.40 -10.04 -0.89
C MET A 496 -20.90 -9.70 -0.72
N LEU A 497 -20.37 -8.78 -1.53
CA LEU A 497 -18.98 -8.35 -1.49
C LEU A 497 -18.64 -7.63 -0.19
N ARG A 498 -19.51 -6.72 0.29
CA ARG A 498 -19.36 -6.08 1.61
C ARG A 498 -19.28 -7.13 2.71
N SER A 499 -20.27 -8.03 2.78
CA SER A 499 -20.32 -9.07 3.80
C SER A 499 -19.09 -9.99 3.80
N ALA A 500 -18.51 -10.28 2.64
CA ALA A 500 -17.31 -11.10 2.52
C ALA A 500 -15.99 -10.32 2.71
N ALA A 501 -16.01 -8.99 2.57
CA ALA A 501 -14.86 -8.11 2.81
C ALA A 501 -14.80 -7.59 4.25
N THR A 502 -15.92 -7.62 4.97
CA THR A 502 -16.02 -7.32 6.40
C THR A 502 -15.46 -8.44 7.26
N LEU A 503 -14.48 -8.09 8.08
CA LEU A 503 -13.79 -9.06 8.93
C LEU A 503 -14.66 -9.51 10.10
N GLN A 504 -14.64 -10.81 10.38
CA GLN A 504 -15.30 -11.41 11.52
C GLN A 504 -14.23 -11.93 12.49
N CYS A 505 -14.19 -11.38 13.70
CA CYS A 505 -13.33 -11.88 14.77
C CYS A 505 -14.07 -12.89 15.64
N LYS A 506 -13.31 -13.80 16.25
CA LYS A 506 -13.80 -14.52 17.43
C LYS A 506 -13.97 -13.54 18.59
N LYS A 507 -14.70 -13.97 19.62
CA LYS A 507 -14.56 -13.36 20.95
C LYS A 507 -13.15 -13.66 21.48
N GLU A 508 -12.61 -12.80 22.33
CA GLU A 508 -11.39 -13.07 23.08
C GLU A 508 -11.47 -14.45 23.75
N GLY A 509 -10.47 -15.29 23.51
CA GLY A 509 -10.42 -16.66 24.02
C GLY A 509 -9.78 -16.77 25.40
N GLU A 510 -9.83 -17.97 25.98
CA GLU A 510 -9.20 -18.28 27.29
C GLU A 510 -7.66 -18.45 27.18
N SER A 511 -7.12 -18.42 25.95
CA SER A 511 -5.72 -18.70 25.56
C SER A 511 -4.66 -17.75 26.15
N GLY A 512 -5.09 -16.64 26.74
CA GLY A 512 -4.21 -15.59 27.27
C GLY A 512 -3.82 -14.54 26.23
N LEU A 513 -3.79 -13.27 26.65
CA LEU A 513 -3.41 -12.15 25.80
C LEU A 513 -1.90 -12.18 25.50
N CYS A 514 -1.56 -11.98 24.23
CA CYS A 514 -0.17 -11.83 23.77
C CYS A 514 0.45 -10.51 24.28
N ASP A 515 1.54 -10.62 25.05
CA ASP A 515 2.51 -9.55 25.33
C ASP A 515 3.83 -9.86 24.62
N SER A 516 3.95 -9.35 23.39
CA SER A 516 5.10 -9.59 22.53
C SER A 516 6.42 -9.00 23.04
N THR A 517 6.39 -8.12 24.05
CA THR A 517 7.62 -7.59 24.68
C THR A 517 8.18 -8.48 25.79
N VAL A 518 7.38 -9.43 26.30
CA VAL A 518 7.82 -10.42 27.29
C VAL A 518 8.21 -11.75 26.63
N ALA A 519 7.43 -12.22 25.65
CA ALA A 519 7.73 -13.41 24.87
C ALA A 519 7.08 -13.33 23.47
N PRO A 520 7.63 -14.01 22.45
CA PRO A 520 7.01 -14.02 21.13
C PRO A 520 5.59 -14.60 21.13
N CYS A 521 4.79 -14.15 20.17
CA CYS A 521 3.42 -14.57 19.95
C CYS A 521 3.24 -15.23 18.59
N LEU A 522 2.28 -16.16 18.50
CA LEU A 522 1.94 -16.89 17.28
C LEU A 522 0.43 -16.91 17.09
N PHE A 523 -0.02 -16.53 15.89
CA PHE A 523 -1.43 -16.49 15.52
C PHE A 523 -1.71 -17.31 14.26
N ASP A 524 -2.90 -17.90 14.18
CA ASP A 524 -3.46 -18.48 12.95
C ASP A 524 -4.42 -17.46 12.33
N LEU A 525 -3.96 -16.68 11.35
CA LEU A 525 -4.73 -15.59 10.76
C LEU A 525 -5.95 -16.03 9.92
N GLU A 526 -6.09 -17.32 9.61
CA GLU A 526 -7.31 -17.84 8.99
C GLU A 526 -8.40 -18.10 10.03
N ALA A 527 -8.01 -18.58 11.21
CA ALA A 527 -8.93 -18.88 12.32
C ALA A 527 -9.12 -17.71 13.29
N ASP A 528 -8.15 -16.80 13.39
CA ASP A 528 -8.12 -15.62 14.24
C ASP A 528 -7.38 -14.47 13.51
N PRO A 529 -8.06 -13.80 12.56
CA PRO A 529 -7.48 -12.68 11.82
C PRO A 529 -7.32 -11.39 12.66
N CYS A 530 -7.63 -11.46 13.95
CA CYS A 530 -7.70 -10.32 14.86
C CYS A 530 -6.70 -10.42 16.03
N GLU A 531 -5.96 -11.52 16.12
CA GLU A 531 -4.82 -11.73 17.03
C GLU A 531 -5.23 -11.77 18.52
N HIS A 532 -6.39 -12.36 18.79
CA HIS A 532 -6.95 -12.59 20.12
C HIS A 532 -6.33 -13.80 20.83
N ASP A 533 -6.05 -14.89 20.11
CA ASP A 533 -5.60 -16.18 20.65
C ASP A 533 -4.09 -16.36 20.42
N ASN A 534 -3.25 -16.17 21.45
CA ASN A 534 -1.84 -16.55 21.36
C ASN A 534 -1.68 -18.07 21.41
N LEU A 535 -1.07 -18.66 20.38
CA LEU A 535 -0.87 -20.10 20.25
C LEU A 535 0.50 -20.58 20.73
N LEU A 536 1.40 -19.66 21.12
CA LEU A 536 2.69 -19.99 21.72
C LEU A 536 2.54 -20.25 23.23
N ASP A 537 2.28 -21.52 23.58
CA ASP A 537 2.45 -22.00 24.95
C ASP A 537 3.94 -22.25 25.24
N THR A 538 4.55 -21.36 26.03
CA THR A 538 5.96 -21.44 26.45
C THR A 538 6.25 -22.54 27.47
N SER A 539 5.21 -23.25 27.97
CA SER A 539 5.35 -24.41 28.85
C SER A 539 5.30 -25.76 28.11
N ALA A 540 4.69 -25.80 26.92
CA ALA A 540 4.56 -27.02 26.12
C ALA A 540 5.76 -27.23 25.18
N HIS A 541 6.41 -28.40 25.30
CA HIS A 541 7.62 -28.76 24.54
C HIS A 541 7.43 -28.93 23.01
N GLY A 542 6.23 -28.68 22.46
CA GLY A 542 5.91 -28.83 21.05
C GLY A 542 6.15 -27.59 20.17
N CYS A 543 6.32 -26.40 20.74
CA CYS A 543 6.49 -25.16 19.96
C CYS A 543 7.92 -24.90 19.45
N ASN A 544 8.91 -25.66 19.92
CA ASN A 544 10.33 -25.43 19.61
C ASN A 544 10.66 -25.54 18.11
N ASP A 545 9.96 -26.38 17.35
CA ASP A 545 10.28 -26.61 15.94
C ASP A 545 9.78 -25.49 15.01
N MET A 546 8.62 -24.89 15.30
CA MET A 546 8.18 -23.66 14.60
C MET A 546 9.08 -22.48 14.97
N TYR A 547 9.44 -22.35 16.26
CA TYR A 547 10.39 -21.34 16.73
C TYR A 547 11.75 -21.45 16.03
N ALA A 548 12.30 -22.66 15.87
CA ALA A 548 13.52 -22.92 15.10
C ALA A 548 13.36 -22.57 13.60
N GLY A 549 12.19 -22.82 13.02
CA GLY A 549 11.87 -22.45 11.64
C GLY A 549 11.86 -20.93 11.42
N PHE A 550 11.21 -20.16 12.29
CA PHE A 550 11.14 -18.71 12.19
C PHE A 550 12.49 -18.02 12.50
N THR A 551 13.22 -18.49 13.52
CA THR A 551 14.56 -17.96 13.83
C THR A 551 15.55 -18.24 12.70
N GLY A 552 15.53 -19.43 12.10
CA GLY A 552 16.36 -19.76 10.94
C GLY A 552 16.10 -18.90 9.70
N VAL A 553 14.85 -18.47 9.45
CA VAL A 553 14.52 -17.51 8.37
C VAL A 553 15.06 -16.11 8.69
N LEU A 554 14.98 -15.68 9.95
CA LEU A 554 15.49 -14.37 10.38
C LEU A 554 17.02 -14.28 10.37
N GLU A 555 17.75 -15.37 10.63
CA GLU A 555 19.22 -15.42 10.48
C GLU A 555 19.67 -15.45 9.01
N TRP A 556 18.81 -15.93 8.11
CA TRP A 556 19.13 -16.12 6.69
C TRP A 556 19.20 -14.81 5.89
N ASP A 557 18.19 -13.93 6.01
CA ASP A 557 18.08 -12.72 5.17
C ASP A 557 19.12 -11.62 5.53
N VAL A 558 19.77 -11.72 6.69
CA VAL A 558 20.91 -10.86 7.10
C VAL A 558 22.29 -11.37 6.66
N GLY A 559 22.35 -12.51 5.95
CA GLY A 559 23.54 -12.91 5.20
C GLY A 559 24.47 -13.89 5.91
N LEU A 560 23.95 -15.04 6.38
CA LEU A 560 24.75 -16.24 6.63
C LEU A 560 24.12 -17.50 5.98
N VAL A 561 24.93 -18.11 5.11
CA VAL A 561 24.79 -19.31 4.26
C VAL A 561 24.04 -20.54 4.85
N ASP A 562 23.14 -21.16 4.05
CA ASP A 562 22.61 -22.57 4.12
C ASP A 562 21.71 -22.97 5.34
N ILE A 563 20.76 -23.94 5.32
CA ILE A 563 20.05 -24.71 4.27
C ILE A 563 18.52 -24.69 4.57
N GLY A 564 17.65 -24.44 3.58
CA GLY A 564 16.18 -24.63 3.74
C GLY A 564 15.72 -26.10 3.75
N VAL A 565 15.61 -26.72 4.93
CA VAL A 565 15.02 -28.07 5.14
C VAL A 565 14.12 -28.17 6.40
N ALA A 566 14.36 -27.39 7.46
CA ALA A 566 13.71 -27.62 8.77
C ALA A 566 12.19 -27.40 8.80
N VAL A 567 11.69 -26.32 8.18
CA VAL A 567 10.27 -25.88 8.28
C VAL A 567 9.28 -26.94 7.78
N ILE A 568 9.63 -27.66 6.70
CA ILE A 568 8.75 -28.66 6.08
C ILE A 568 8.66 -29.95 6.93
N GLY A 569 9.73 -30.29 7.66
CA GLY A 569 9.76 -31.47 8.53
C GLY A 569 8.79 -31.36 9.71
N ALA A 570 8.74 -30.19 10.35
CA ALA A 570 7.87 -29.92 11.49
C ALA A 570 6.38 -29.92 11.11
N MET A 571 6.03 -29.36 9.94
CA MET A 571 4.64 -29.26 9.49
C MET A 571 4.00 -30.62 9.14
N LEU A 572 4.79 -31.62 8.77
CA LEU A 572 4.28 -32.97 8.48
C LEU A 572 3.99 -33.79 9.75
N ALA A 573 4.63 -33.48 10.88
CA ALA A 573 4.48 -34.23 12.12
C ALA A 573 3.08 -34.12 12.78
N THR A 574 2.29 -33.12 12.41
CA THR A 574 0.96 -32.85 13.00
C THR A 574 -0.22 -33.42 12.20
N SER A 575 0.02 -34.05 11.03
CA SER A 575 -1.05 -34.56 10.15
C SER A 575 -1.09 -36.10 10.05
N THR A 576 -1.43 -36.78 11.14
CA THR A 576 -1.60 -38.25 11.15
C THR A 576 -2.91 -38.74 10.52
N SER A 577 -3.31 -38.25 9.33
CA SER A 577 -4.28 -38.93 8.43
C SER A 577 -4.57 -38.19 7.10
N ALA A 578 -3.72 -38.31 6.07
CA ALA A 578 -4.12 -38.19 4.65
C ALA A 578 -3.01 -38.73 3.70
N PRO A 579 -3.34 -39.30 2.52
CA PRO A 579 -2.33 -39.79 1.58
C PRO A 579 -1.64 -38.66 0.80
N SER A 580 -0.36 -38.86 0.54
CA SER A 580 0.56 -37.90 -0.08
C SER A 580 0.18 -37.45 -1.50
N LEU A 581 0.11 -36.13 -1.71
CA LEU A 581 0.25 -35.48 -3.01
C LEU A 581 1.66 -34.86 -3.09
N PRO A 582 2.44 -35.07 -4.17
CA PRO A 582 3.80 -34.55 -4.28
C PRO A 582 3.80 -33.05 -4.63
N VAL A 583 4.03 -32.20 -3.62
CA VAL A 583 4.29 -30.77 -3.83
C VAL A 583 5.70 -30.60 -4.39
N VAL A 584 5.82 -30.36 -5.70
CA VAL A 584 7.10 -30.14 -6.38
C VAL A 584 7.45 -28.65 -6.40
N ILE A 585 8.11 -28.18 -5.35
CA ILE A 585 8.73 -26.85 -5.35
C ILE A 585 10.03 -26.92 -6.16
N ARG A 586 10.05 -26.28 -7.35
CA ARG A 586 11.29 -26.05 -8.09
C ARG A 586 12.04 -24.88 -7.44
N MET A 587 13.01 -25.19 -6.59
CA MET A 587 14.06 -24.22 -6.24
C MET A 587 14.90 -23.93 -7.50
N VAL A 588 14.88 -22.68 -7.97
CA VAL A 588 15.76 -22.22 -9.04
C VAL A 588 17.11 -21.87 -8.42
N PHE A 589 18.07 -22.77 -8.56
CA PHE A 589 19.46 -22.53 -8.16
C PHE A 589 20.17 -21.68 -9.23
N LEU A 590 20.51 -20.44 -8.90
CA LEU A 590 21.56 -19.70 -9.60
C LEU A 590 22.89 -19.89 -8.87
N ARG A 591 23.86 -20.49 -9.55
CA ARG A 591 25.22 -20.75 -9.05
C ARG A 591 26.23 -20.18 -10.04
N ASP A 592 27.42 -19.86 -9.52
CA ASP A 592 28.59 -19.31 -10.21
C ASP A 592 28.48 -17.88 -10.77
N VAL A 593 28.97 -16.92 -9.97
CA VAL A 593 30.15 -16.16 -10.40
C VAL A 593 31.20 -16.24 -9.28
N GLY A 594 32.38 -16.76 -9.62
CA GLY A 594 33.44 -17.03 -8.65
C GLY A 594 34.25 -15.80 -8.24
N ARG A 595 34.95 -15.94 -7.11
CA ARG A 595 35.95 -15.01 -6.57
C ARG A 595 36.87 -14.40 -7.65
N ARG A 596 36.88 -13.07 -7.75
CA ARG A 596 38.10 -12.24 -7.84
C ARG A 596 37.80 -10.78 -7.55
#